data_AF-A0A316JP83-F1
#
_entry.id   AF-A0A316JP83-F1
#
_cell.length_a   1.000
_cell.length_b   1.000
_cell.length_c   1.000
_cell.angle_alpha   90.00
_cell.angle_beta   90.00
_cell.angle_gamma   90.00
#
_symmetry.space_group_name_H-M   'P 1'
#
loop_
_entity.id
_entity.type
_entity.pdbx_description
1 polymer ?
#
loop_
_entity_poly.entity_id
_entity_poly.type
_entity_poly.pdbx_seq_one_letter_code
_entity_poly.pdbx_strand_id
1 'polypeptide(L)'
;MDPADVAVMRALALYVAEHYASDLRMPDLASHVHVSVRTLQNLFHSHCGEPPLKALRRFRLHQLNSIVLDRPWTPLRELYRLCGLTGSVADRDFFLEIYGLTIREHQEGARLKSTPVPSPSALTEFPKGELRHMLKAAA
;
A
#
# COMPACT_ATOMS: atom_id res chain seq x y z
N MET A 1 -11.85 -3.76 -26.32
CA MET A 1 -11.81 -4.11 -24.89
C MET A 1 -13.25 -4.26 -24.44
N ASP A 2 -13.59 -5.39 -23.83
CA ASP A 2 -14.97 -5.68 -23.41
C ASP A 2 -15.31 -4.86 -22.16
N PRO A 3 -16.46 -4.15 -22.11
CA PRO A 3 -16.93 -3.49 -20.88
C PRO A 3 -17.01 -4.40 -19.65
N ALA A 4 -17.26 -5.70 -19.84
CA ALA A 4 -17.29 -6.68 -18.75
C ALA A 4 -15.89 -6.86 -18.11
N ASP A 5 -14.83 -6.89 -18.92
CA ASP A 5 -13.45 -7.02 -18.44
C ASP A 5 -13.05 -5.81 -17.58
N VAL A 6 -13.46 -4.61 -17.99
CA VAL A 6 -13.23 -3.37 -17.23
C VAL A 6 -13.94 -3.41 -15.88
N ALA A 7 -15.17 -3.91 -15.84
CA ALA A 7 -15.92 -4.05 -14.59
C ALA A 7 -15.25 -5.05 -13.62
N VAL A 8 -14.77 -6.19 -14.14
CA VAL A 8 -14.00 -7.19 -13.37
C VAL A 8 -12.74 -6.57 -12.76
N MET A 9 -11.94 -5.87 -13.57
CA MET A 9 -10.71 -5.23 -13.09
C MET A 9 -10.98 -4.15 -12.03
N ARG A 10 -12.08 -3.40 -12.19
CA ARG A 10 -12.50 -2.39 -11.19
C ARG A 10 -12.92 -3.03 -9.87
N ALA A 11 -13.74 -4.07 -9.92
CA ALA A 11 -14.18 -4.79 -8.71
C ALA A 11 -12.98 -5.37 -7.96
N LEU A 12 -12.03 -5.96 -8.69
CA LEU A 12 -10.82 -6.48 -8.09
C LEU A 12 -9.94 -5.41 -7.45
N ALA A 13 -9.81 -4.24 -8.10
CA ALA A 13 -9.02 -3.14 -7.55
C ALA A 13 -9.58 -2.65 -6.20
N LEU A 14 -10.91 -2.59 -6.07
CA LEU A 14 -11.58 -2.26 -4.81
C LEU A 14 -11.30 -3.31 -3.74
N TYR A 15 -11.45 -4.59 -4.08
CA TYR A 15 -11.16 -5.70 -3.16
C TYR A 15 -9.70 -5.71 -2.68
N VAL A 16 -8.76 -5.50 -3.60
CA VAL A 16 -7.34 -5.39 -3.26
C VAL A 16 -7.11 -4.18 -2.34
N ALA A 17 -7.71 -3.02 -2.63
CA ALA A 17 -7.55 -1.83 -1.79
C ALA A 17 -8.07 -2.04 -0.35
N GLU A 18 -9.11 -2.86 -0.17
CA GLU A 18 -9.67 -3.17 1.15
C GLU A 18 -8.88 -4.26 1.89
N HIS A 19 -8.36 -5.26 1.17
CA HIS A 19 -7.77 -6.47 1.77
C HIS A 19 -6.26 -6.64 1.53
N TYR A 20 -5.56 -5.63 1.00
CA TYR A 20 -4.16 -5.78 0.58
C TYR A 20 -3.24 -6.30 1.69
N ALA A 21 -3.50 -6.00 2.96
CA ALA A 21 -2.65 -6.42 4.06
C ALA A 21 -2.78 -7.93 4.41
N SER A 22 -3.83 -8.60 3.94
CA SER A 22 -4.09 -10.03 4.20
C SER A 22 -3.28 -10.96 3.28
N ASP A 23 -3.23 -12.26 3.59
CA ASP A 23 -2.61 -13.28 2.72
C ASP A 23 -3.50 -13.55 1.49
N LEU A 24 -3.48 -12.64 0.51
CA LEU A 24 -4.22 -12.77 -0.74
C LEU A 24 -3.50 -13.70 -1.72
N ARG A 25 -4.17 -14.79 -2.10
CA ARG A 25 -3.69 -15.73 -3.12
C ARG A 25 -4.46 -15.56 -4.42
N MET A 26 -3.87 -16.05 -5.51
CA MET A 26 -4.50 -16.01 -6.84
C MET A 26 -5.93 -16.60 -6.87
N PRO A 27 -6.23 -17.73 -6.20
CA PRO A 27 -7.59 -18.27 -6.14
C PRO A 27 -8.59 -17.34 -5.45
N ASP A 28 -8.17 -16.62 -4.41
CA ASP A 28 -9.04 -15.70 -3.67
C ASP A 28 -9.44 -14.51 -4.55
N LEU A 29 -8.47 -13.96 -5.28
CA LEU A 29 -8.68 -12.87 -6.23
C LEU A 29 -9.65 -13.27 -7.35
N ALA A 30 -9.44 -14.46 -7.93
CA ALA A 30 -10.26 -14.97 -9.01
C ALA A 30 -11.70 -15.29 -8.55
N SER A 31 -11.83 -15.87 -7.35
CA SER A 31 -13.13 -16.20 -6.76
C SER A 31 -13.95 -14.96 -6.44
N HIS A 32 -13.31 -13.89 -5.95
CA HIS A 32 -13.99 -12.63 -5.63
C HIS A 32 -14.69 -12.00 -6.85
N VAL A 33 -14.08 -12.10 -8.03
CA VAL A 33 -14.63 -11.54 -9.28
C VAL A 33 -15.27 -12.59 -10.18
N HIS A 34 -15.50 -13.80 -9.67
CA HIS A 34 -16.20 -14.90 -10.36
C HIS A 34 -15.59 -15.30 -11.71
N VAL A 35 -14.26 -15.30 -11.83
CA VAL A 35 -13.55 -15.77 -13.03
C VAL A 35 -12.55 -16.87 -12.69
N SER A 36 -12.08 -17.59 -13.71
CA SER A 36 -10.99 -18.54 -13.52
C SER A 36 -9.65 -17.82 -13.28
N VAL A 37 -8.72 -18.44 -12.57
CA VAL A 37 -7.34 -17.92 -12.38
C VAL A 37 -6.67 -17.61 -13.73
N ARG A 38 -6.86 -18.48 -14.73
CA ARG A 38 -6.33 -18.29 -16.08
C ARG A 38 -6.92 -17.04 -16.75
N THR A 39 -8.23 -16.86 -16.66
CA THR A 39 -8.91 -15.66 -17.16
C THR A 39 -8.34 -14.41 -16.50
N LEU A 40 -8.20 -14.43 -15.16
CA LEU A 40 -7.66 -13.29 -14.43
C LEU A 40 -6.22 -12.95 -14.84
N GLN A 41 -5.36 -13.94 -15.04
CA GLN A 41 -4.00 -13.73 -15.53
C GLN A 41 -3.97 -13.09 -16.91
N ASN A 42 -4.82 -13.55 -17.83
CA ASN A 42 -4.93 -12.98 -19.17
C ASN A 42 -5.43 -11.53 -19.13
N LEU A 43 -6.42 -11.24 -18.28
CA LEU A 43 -6.92 -9.88 -18.07
C LEU A 43 -5.82 -8.97 -17.55
N PHE A 44 -5.06 -9.39 -16.54
CA PHE A 44 -3.93 -8.59 -16.04
C PHE A 44 -2.83 -8.36 -17.07
N HIS A 45 -2.50 -9.39 -17.86
CA HIS A 45 -1.51 -9.22 -18.91
C HIS A 45 -1.98 -8.23 -19.98
N SER A 46 -3.26 -8.29 -20.38
CA SER A 46 -3.87 -7.39 -21.35
C SER A 46 -4.04 -5.95 -20.83
N HIS A 47 -4.45 -5.78 -19.57
CA HIS A 47 -4.76 -4.48 -18.98
C HIS A 47 -3.57 -3.77 -18.32
N CYS A 48 -2.67 -4.53 -17.69
CA CYS A 48 -1.59 -4.00 -16.87
C CYS A 48 -0.18 -4.36 -17.38
N GLY A 49 -0.08 -5.30 -18.34
CA GLY A 49 1.21 -5.79 -18.84
C GLY A 49 2.00 -6.62 -17.83
N GLU A 50 1.48 -6.86 -16.62
CA GLU A 50 2.16 -7.59 -15.55
C GLU A 50 1.23 -8.57 -14.81
N PRO A 51 1.77 -9.63 -14.19
CA PRO A 51 0.96 -10.61 -13.45
C PRO A 51 0.24 -10.01 -12.24
N PRO A 52 -0.93 -10.54 -11.84
CA PRO A 52 -1.73 -10.00 -10.74
C PRO A 52 -0.99 -9.88 -9.41
N LEU A 53 -0.20 -10.89 -9.01
CA LEU A 53 0.56 -10.84 -7.76
C LEU A 53 1.70 -9.80 -7.78
N LYS A 54 2.26 -9.52 -8.96
CA LYS A 54 3.27 -8.45 -9.11
C LYS A 54 2.61 -7.08 -8.93
N ALA A 55 1.44 -6.87 -9.55
CA ALA A 55 0.64 -5.66 -9.37
C ALA A 55 0.19 -5.48 -7.91
N LEU A 56 -0.23 -6.56 -7.23
CA LEU A 56 -0.54 -6.53 -5.80
C LEU A 56 0.69 -6.13 -4.96
N ARG A 57 1.86 -6.72 -5.23
CA ARG A 57 3.09 -6.34 -4.52
C ARG A 57 3.41 -4.86 -4.75
N ARG A 58 3.32 -4.37 -5.98
CA ARG A 58 3.51 -2.95 -6.32
C ARG A 58 2.57 -2.06 -5.51
N PHE A 59 1.28 -2.40 -5.47
CA PHE A 59 0.29 -1.69 -4.66
C PHE A 59 0.66 -1.67 -3.17
N ARG A 60 1.04 -2.81 -2.59
CA ARG A 60 1.51 -2.90 -1.20
C ARG A 60 2.73 -2.01 -0.93
N LEU A 61 3.66 -1.91 -1.87
CA LEU A 61 4.84 -1.02 -1.76
C LEU A 61 4.46 0.46 -1.85
N HIS A 62 3.42 0.82 -2.61
CA HIS A 62 2.85 2.18 -2.57
C HIS A 62 2.21 2.52 -1.22
N GLN A 63 1.48 1.58 -0.63
CA GLN A 63 0.95 1.75 0.73
C GLN A 63 2.09 1.86 1.75
N LEU A 64 3.12 1.01 1.64
CA LEU A 64 4.29 1.06 2.50
C LEU A 64 4.97 2.42 2.46
N ASN A 65 5.21 2.97 1.26
CA ASN A 65 5.79 4.30 1.12
C ASN A 65 4.95 5.35 1.83
N SER A 66 3.62 5.32 1.65
CA SER A 66 2.71 6.28 2.29
C SER A 66 2.79 6.21 3.82
N ILE A 67 2.77 5.00 4.39
CA ILE A 67 2.84 4.81 5.84
C ILE A 67 4.24 5.12 6.39
N VAL A 68 5.31 4.85 5.64
CA VAL A 68 6.68 5.24 6.00
C VAL A 68 6.80 6.76 6.16
N LEU A 69 6.18 7.53 5.27
CA LEU A 69 6.18 8.99 5.33
C LEU A 69 5.31 9.52 6.48
N ASP A 70 4.16 8.89 6.73
CA ASP A 70 3.23 9.25 7.83
C ASP A 70 3.80 8.90 9.21
N ARG A 71 4.44 7.74 9.34
CA ARG A 71 4.90 7.15 10.61
C ARG A 71 6.36 6.73 10.55
N PRO A 72 7.28 7.69 10.35
CA PRO A 72 8.67 7.37 10.05
C PRO A 72 9.40 6.74 11.26
N TRP A 73 8.86 6.86 12.47
CA TRP A 73 9.40 6.26 13.70
C TRP A 73 8.97 4.81 13.94
N THR A 74 7.98 4.31 13.20
CA THR A 74 7.52 2.92 13.34
C THR A 74 8.59 1.94 12.83
N PRO A 75 8.87 0.84 13.56
CA PRO A 75 9.84 -0.16 13.12
C PRO A 75 9.46 -0.76 11.76
N LEU A 76 10.44 -0.94 10.86
CA LEU A 76 10.20 -1.44 9.50
C LEU A 76 9.42 -2.76 9.46
N ARG A 77 9.71 -3.69 10.39
CA ARG A 77 9.01 -4.98 10.47
C ARG A 77 7.49 -4.78 10.65
N GLU A 78 7.10 -3.80 11.45
CA GLU A 78 5.69 -3.49 11.67
C GLU A 78 5.07 -2.83 10.43
N LEU A 79 5.80 -1.94 9.77
CA LEU A 79 5.34 -1.31 8.52
C LEU A 79 5.11 -2.34 7.40
N TYR A 80 6.02 -3.31 7.25
CA TYR A 80 5.83 -4.42 6.31
C TYR A 80 4.57 -5.23 6.66
N ARG A 81 4.38 -5.57 7.93
CA ARG A 81 3.20 -6.32 8.40
C ARG A 81 1.90 -5.58 8.10
N LEU A 82 1.84 -4.27 8.34
CA LEU A 82 0.68 -3.42 8.02
C LEU A 82 0.36 -3.40 6.52
N CYS A 83 1.34 -3.71 5.67
CA CYS A 83 1.17 -3.73 4.22
C CYS A 83 1.02 -5.15 3.65
N GLY A 84 0.96 -6.20 4.46
CA GLY A 84 0.94 -7.58 3.98
C GLY A 84 2.23 -7.98 3.27
N LEU A 85 3.36 -7.39 3.67
CA LEU A 85 4.70 -7.67 3.16
C LEU A 85 5.54 -8.35 4.24
N THR A 86 6.56 -9.10 3.82
CA THR A 86 7.48 -9.76 4.75
C THR A 86 8.80 -8.99 4.91
N GLY A 87 9.05 -8.00 4.06
CA GLY A 87 10.34 -7.30 4.01
C GLY A 87 11.43 -8.15 3.38
N SER A 88 11.05 -9.00 2.43
CA SER A 88 11.97 -9.86 1.69
C SER A 88 12.95 -9.05 0.84
N VAL A 89 14.02 -9.69 0.34
CA VAL A 89 14.93 -9.06 -0.64
C VAL A 89 14.15 -8.56 -1.85
N ALA A 90 13.22 -9.36 -2.37
CA ALA A 90 12.42 -8.98 -3.53
C ALA A 90 11.47 -7.78 -3.26
N ASP A 91 11.01 -7.58 -2.03
CA ASP A 91 10.22 -6.38 -1.69
C ASP A 91 11.11 -5.13 -1.66
N ARG A 92 12.33 -5.27 -1.12
CA ARG A 92 13.29 -4.17 -1.01
C ARG A 92 13.85 -3.75 -2.37
N ASP A 93 14.23 -4.72 -3.21
CA ASP A 93 14.72 -4.48 -4.56
C ASP A 93 13.64 -3.82 -5.41
N PHE A 94 12.39 -4.31 -5.31
CA PHE A 94 11.30 -3.72 -6.07
C PHE A 94 10.92 -2.32 -5.55
N PHE A 95 11.02 -2.07 -4.25
CA PHE A 95 10.85 -0.72 -3.71
C PHE A 95 11.93 0.22 -4.26
N LEU A 96 13.19 -0.21 -4.26
CA LEU A 96 14.30 0.56 -4.80
C LEU A 96 14.13 0.83 -6.30
N GLU A 97 13.65 -0.16 -7.08
CA GLU A 97 13.31 0.01 -8.49
C GLU A 97 12.23 1.07 -8.71
N ILE A 98 11.19 1.10 -7.87
CA ILE A 98 10.06 2.03 -7.99
C ILE A 98 10.44 3.45 -7.57
N TYR A 99 11.21 3.62 -6.49
CA TYR A 99 11.43 4.92 -5.84
C TYR A 99 12.86 5.47 -5.96
N GLY A 100 13.82 4.66 -6.40
CA GLY A 100 15.24 5.06 -6.50
C GLY A 100 15.95 5.20 -5.15
N LEU A 101 15.26 4.91 -4.04
CA LEU A 101 15.78 4.97 -2.68
C LEU A 101 15.28 3.75 -1.89
N THR A 102 16.03 3.36 -0.87
CA THR A 102 15.62 2.29 0.04
C THR A 102 14.52 2.75 0.99
N ILE A 103 13.75 1.80 1.55
CA ILE A 103 12.71 2.09 2.55
C ILE A 103 13.30 2.82 3.76
N ARG A 104 14.54 2.47 4.17
CA ARG A 104 15.22 3.09 5.30
C ARG A 104 15.60 4.54 5.01
N GLU A 105 16.12 4.84 3.83
CA GLU A 105 16.41 6.22 3.42
C GLU A 105 15.13 7.07 3.37
N HIS A 106 14.01 6.50 2.90
CA HIS A 106 12.70 7.15 2.99
C HIS A 106 12.30 7.45 4.44
N GLN A 107 12.45 6.49 5.36
CA GLN A 107 12.19 6.70 6.78
C GLN A 107 13.06 7.80 7.36
N GLU A 108 14.36 7.78 7.11
CA GLU A 108 15.32 8.76 7.63
C GLU A 108 15.04 10.15 7.07
N GLY A 109 14.82 10.27 5.77
CA GLY A 109 14.43 11.52 5.12
C GLY A 109 13.11 12.08 5.68
N ALA A 110 12.14 11.21 5.97
CA ALA A 110 10.89 11.63 6.62
C ALA A 110 11.12 12.07 8.07
N ARG A 111 11.96 11.40 8.87
CA ARG A 111 12.30 11.85 10.23
C ARG A 111 12.96 13.23 10.25
N LEU A 112 13.84 13.50 9.29
CA LEU A 112 14.51 14.80 9.18
C LEU A 112 13.54 15.92 8.77
N LYS A 113 12.50 15.60 7.99
CA LYS A 113 11.43 16.55 7.64
C LYS A 113 10.42 16.73 8.76
N SER A 114 10.22 15.69 9.57
CA SER A 114 9.24 15.63 10.67
C SER A 114 9.85 15.89 12.04
N THR A 115 11.10 16.37 12.14
CA THR A 115 11.70 16.73 13.43
C THR A 115 10.81 17.76 14.13
N PRO A 116 10.20 17.42 15.28
CA PRO A 116 9.75 18.45 16.19
C PRO A 116 11.03 19.07 16.74
N VAL A 117 11.24 20.36 16.55
CA VAL A 117 12.24 21.10 17.32
C VAL A 117 11.97 20.79 18.79
N PRO A 118 12.91 20.20 19.55
CA PRO A 118 12.70 19.97 20.97
C PRO A 118 12.76 21.33 21.66
N SER A 119 11.59 21.97 21.83
CA SER A 119 11.48 23.05 22.79
C SER A 119 11.43 22.41 24.18
N PRO A 120 12.36 22.71 25.10
CA PRO A 120 12.40 22.08 26.42
C PRO A 120 11.34 22.65 27.39
N SER A 121 10.14 22.94 26.90
CA SER A 121 9.06 23.49 27.71
C SER A 121 7.70 23.15 27.12
N ALA A 122 7.13 22.02 27.55
CA ALA A 122 5.69 21.80 27.72
C ALA A 122 5.46 20.34 28.14
N LEU A 123 5.71 20.03 29.43
CA LEU A 123 5.17 18.85 30.09
C LEU A 123 3.70 19.07 30.53
N THR A 124 2.97 19.95 29.83
CA THR A 124 1.62 20.29 30.21
C THR A 124 0.85 20.63 28.94
N GLU A 125 -0.37 20.10 28.86
CA GLU A 125 -1.43 20.43 27.90
C GLU A 125 -1.52 19.53 26.66
N PHE A 126 -2.35 18.48 26.78
CA PHE A 126 -3.07 17.90 25.66
C PHE A 126 -4.26 18.82 25.28
N PRO A 127 -4.35 19.35 24.05
CA PRO A 127 -5.56 20.02 23.58
C PRO A 127 -6.40 19.08 22.70
N LYS A 128 -7.68 18.95 23.07
CA LYS A 128 -8.78 18.33 22.32
C LYS A 128 -8.94 18.93 20.91
N GLY A 129 -9.29 18.09 19.93
CA GLY A 129 -9.75 18.51 18.60
C GLY A 129 -9.54 17.46 17.50
N GLU A 130 -9.99 16.22 17.68
CA GLU A 130 -11.19 15.69 17.02
C GLU A 130 -11.43 16.10 15.55
N LEU A 131 -11.17 15.14 14.65
CA LEU A 131 -12.19 14.52 13.79
C LEU A 131 -12.87 15.31 12.65
N ARG A 132 -12.31 16.42 12.13
CA ARG A 132 -13.00 17.20 11.05
C ARG A 132 -12.54 17.00 9.60
N HIS A 133 -11.46 16.28 9.30
CA HIS A 133 -10.94 16.20 7.92
C HIS A 133 -11.20 14.87 7.16
N MET A 134 -11.74 13.84 7.80
CA MET A 134 -11.97 12.52 7.16
C MET A 134 -13.29 12.40 6.37
N LEU A 135 -14.08 13.47 6.22
CA LEU A 135 -15.46 13.42 5.67
C LEU A 135 -15.65 14.22 4.36
N LYS A 136 -14.68 14.21 3.44
CA LYS A 136 -14.79 14.99 2.17
C LYS A 136 -14.36 14.31 0.86
N ALA A 137 -14.33 12.99 0.78
CA ALA A 137 -14.12 12.28 -0.50
C ALA A 137 -15.15 11.17 -0.77
N ALA A 138 -16.36 11.31 -0.21
CA ALA A 138 -17.52 10.48 -0.53
C ALA A 138 -18.67 11.36 -1.05
N ALA A 139 -18.39 12.16 -2.07
CA ALA A 139 -19.38 12.90 -2.85
C ALA A 139 -18.99 12.83 -4.34
#